data_AF-A0A7K2CAP0-F1
#
_entry.id   AF-A0A7K2CAP0-F1
#
_cell.length_a   1.000
_cell.length_b   1.000
_cell.length_c   1.000
_cell.angle_alpha   90.00
_cell.angle_beta   90.00
_cell.angle_gamma   90.00
#
_symmetry.space_group_name_H-M   'P 1'
#
loop_
_entity.id
_entity.type
_entity.pdbx_description
1 polymer ?
#
loop_
_entity_poly.entity_id
_entity_poly.type
_entity_poly.pdbx_seq_one_letter_code
_entity_poly.pdbx_strand_id
1 'polypeptide(L)'
;MATPLPDWVVCPQGEGVRENRKRSFPKNSVGLVEWTSQGIARVWLIGKDEEWDIPIEEVEQIDVTKTGDKFAQKICNVCHRLLSVEHFSKNQRNKHGVIRRPSCNRCRTDIDKRAPKSSQAKQKEKERPEKGTPFKCPICQKRSIVGITAKIVADHDHHTGNIRDFICDSCNTGLGRFKNGKNVLIDALHYLEERDTLGH
;
A
#
# COMPACT_ATOMS: atom_id res chain seq x y z
N MET A 1 10.96 26.32 -21.09
CA MET A 1 11.06 26.72 -19.67
C MET A 1 10.63 25.51 -18.86
N ALA A 2 11.41 25.09 -17.86
CA ALA A 2 11.01 23.96 -17.02
C ALA A 2 9.76 24.36 -16.21
N THR A 3 8.74 23.50 -16.19
CA THR A 3 7.58 23.67 -15.31
C THR A 3 8.09 23.75 -13.87
N PRO A 4 7.70 24.77 -13.08
CA PRO A 4 8.08 24.81 -11.67
C PRO A 4 7.67 23.51 -10.99
N LEU A 5 8.53 23.00 -10.12
CA LEU A 5 8.19 21.82 -9.32
C LEU A 5 6.95 22.13 -8.48
N PRO A 6 6.04 21.15 -8.29
CA PRO A 6 4.89 21.36 -7.43
C PRO A 6 5.33 21.68 -5.99
N ASP A 7 4.62 22.59 -5.33
CA ASP A 7 4.93 23.02 -3.96
C ASP A 7 4.45 21.99 -2.94
N TRP A 8 5.32 21.03 -2.65
CA TRP A 8 5.09 19.99 -1.66
C TRP A 8 5.41 20.48 -0.25
N VAL A 9 4.52 20.16 0.69
CA VAL A 9 4.70 20.45 2.11
C VAL A 9 4.47 19.22 2.98
N VAL A 10 5.09 19.22 4.15
CA VAL A 10 4.72 18.37 5.28
C VAL A 10 4.04 19.24 6.33
N CYS A 11 3.02 18.69 6.99
CA CYS A 11 2.28 19.35 8.06
C CYS A 11 2.62 18.67 9.41
N PRO A 12 3.59 19.17 10.19
CA PRO A 12 4.11 18.48 11.37
C PRO A 12 3.08 18.36 12.50
N GLN A 13 2.26 19.41 12.70
CA GLN A 13 1.33 19.47 13.82
C GLN A 13 0.06 18.66 13.62
N GLY A 14 -0.36 18.48 12.37
CA GLY A 14 -1.58 17.73 12.07
C GLY A 14 -2.85 18.47 12.49
N GLU A 15 -2.86 19.81 12.39
CA GLU A 15 -4.01 20.65 12.69
C GLU A 15 -4.25 21.61 11.53
N GLY A 16 -5.50 22.05 11.37
CA GLY A 16 -5.89 23.01 10.34
C GLY A 16 -7.38 23.27 10.36
N VAL A 17 -7.86 24.04 9.38
CA VAL A 17 -9.28 24.32 9.18
C VAL A 17 -9.78 23.51 7.99
N ARG A 18 -10.89 22.79 8.21
CA ARG A 18 -11.63 22.08 7.15
C ARG A 18 -13.12 22.25 7.43
N GLU A 19 -13.88 22.59 6.40
CA GLU A 19 -15.33 22.89 6.50
C GLU A 19 -15.62 23.99 7.55
N ASN A 20 -14.83 25.07 7.54
CA ASN A 20 -14.94 26.21 8.47
C ASN A 20 -14.78 25.86 9.97
N ARG A 21 -14.15 24.72 10.30
CA ARG A 21 -13.88 24.33 11.69
C ARG A 21 -12.43 23.90 11.87
N LYS A 22 -11.84 24.27 13.00
CA LYS A 22 -10.54 23.72 13.41
C LYS A 22 -10.70 22.22 13.69
N ARG A 23 -9.88 21.41 13.03
CA ARG A 23 -9.87 19.95 13.14
C ARG A 23 -8.43 19.45 13.16
N SER A 24 -8.25 18.18 13.54
CA SER A 24 -6.96 17.51 13.49
C SER A 24 -6.94 16.40 12.44
N PHE A 25 -5.75 16.16 11.91
CA PHE A 25 -5.41 15.10 11.00
C PHE A 25 -4.05 14.50 11.42
N PRO A 26 -3.60 13.38 10.83
CA PRO A 26 -2.35 12.76 11.26
C PRO A 26 -1.13 13.69 11.11
N LYS A 27 -0.33 13.82 12.16
CA LYS A 27 0.96 14.53 12.13
C LYS A 27 1.88 14.06 11.01
N ASN A 28 2.65 14.98 10.45
CA ASN A 28 3.57 14.77 9.32
C ASN A 28 2.86 14.30 8.04
N SER A 29 1.59 14.65 7.84
CA SER A 29 0.92 14.38 6.56
C SER A 29 1.56 15.21 5.46
N VAL A 30 1.78 14.61 4.30
CA VAL A 30 2.32 15.27 3.11
C VAL A 30 1.15 15.71 2.23
N GLY A 31 1.25 16.93 1.72
CA GLY A 31 0.25 17.49 0.82
C GLY A 31 0.87 18.40 -0.24
N LEU A 32 0.05 18.73 -1.23
CA LEU A 32 0.36 19.67 -2.28
C LEU A 32 -0.30 21.01 -1.95
N VAL A 33 0.46 22.10 -2.01
CA VAL A 33 -0.08 23.45 -1.89
C VAL A 33 -0.81 23.79 -3.18
N GLU A 34 -2.10 24.11 -3.08
CA GLU A 34 -2.93 24.50 -4.22
C GLU A 34 -2.91 26.01 -4.43
N TRP A 35 -2.95 26.77 -3.33
CA TRP A 35 -2.78 28.23 -3.33
C TRP A 35 -2.39 28.72 -1.94
N THR A 36 -1.88 29.95 -1.88
CA THR A 36 -1.59 30.68 -0.63
C THR A 36 -2.22 32.07 -0.65
N SER A 37 -2.77 32.51 0.49
CA SER A 37 -3.34 33.85 0.64
C SER A 37 -3.38 34.26 2.11
N GLN A 38 -3.03 35.51 2.41
CA GLN A 38 -3.15 36.12 3.75
C GLN A 38 -2.55 35.28 4.90
N GLY A 39 -1.40 34.64 4.67
CA GLY A 39 -0.74 33.81 5.69
C GLY A 39 -1.30 32.38 5.81
N ILE A 40 -2.26 32.00 4.97
CA ILE A 40 -2.83 30.66 4.90
C ILE A 40 -2.39 29.95 3.62
N ALA A 41 -2.05 28.67 3.73
CA ALA A 41 -1.88 27.75 2.62
C ALA A 41 -3.09 26.80 2.55
N ARG A 42 -3.69 26.68 1.35
CA ARG A 42 -4.59 25.57 1.06
C ARG A 42 -3.76 24.38 0.60
N VAL A 43 -3.86 23.29 1.35
CA VAL A 43 -3.08 22.08 1.16
C VAL A 43 -4.01 20.89 0.93
N TRP A 44 -3.88 20.24 -0.21
CA TRP A 44 -4.51 18.94 -0.47
C TRP A 44 -3.66 17.82 0.11
N LEU A 45 -4.16 17.16 1.16
CA LEU A 45 -3.48 16.06 1.84
C LEU A 45 -3.71 14.73 1.09
N ILE A 46 -2.67 14.24 0.42
CA ILE A 46 -2.73 13.04 -0.46
C ILE A 46 -3.28 11.81 0.26
N GLY A 47 -2.86 11.59 1.52
CA GLY A 47 -3.23 10.39 2.27
C GLY A 47 -4.68 10.35 2.72
N LYS A 48 -5.38 11.48 2.65
CA LYS A 48 -6.77 11.64 3.08
C LYS A 48 -7.70 11.98 1.93
N ASP A 49 -7.14 12.49 0.83
CA ASP A 49 -7.92 13.08 -0.26
C ASP A 49 -8.83 14.20 0.26
N GLU A 50 -8.24 15.11 1.03
CA GLU A 50 -8.95 16.20 1.70
C GLU A 50 -8.15 17.50 1.57
N GLU A 51 -8.85 18.60 1.31
CA GLU A 51 -8.30 19.96 1.34
C GLU A 51 -8.35 20.56 2.75
N TRP A 52 -7.28 21.26 3.13
CA TRP A 52 -7.12 21.88 4.43
C TRP A 52 -6.53 23.27 4.32
N ASP A 53 -7.05 24.22 5.09
CA ASP A 53 -6.46 25.53 5.28
C ASP A 53 -5.54 25.49 6.50
N ILE A 54 -4.25 25.78 6.30
CA ILE A 54 -3.20 25.66 7.32
C ILE A 54 -2.39 26.96 7.32
N PRO A 55 -2.06 27.56 8.48
CA PRO A 55 -1.12 28.69 8.52
C PRO A 55 0.21 28.33 7.84
N ILE A 56 0.74 29.25 7.03
CA ILE A 56 1.96 29.03 6.25
C ILE A 56 3.15 28.70 7.16
N GLU A 57 3.21 29.30 8.34
CA GLU A 57 4.22 29.04 9.37
C GLU A 57 4.11 27.65 10.02
N GLU A 58 2.99 26.95 9.85
CA GLU A 58 2.75 25.60 10.39
C GLU A 58 3.02 24.48 9.36
N VAL A 59 3.40 24.83 8.13
CA VAL A 59 3.82 23.89 7.10
C VAL A 59 5.31 24.01 6.82
N GLU A 60 5.94 22.89 6.48
CA GLU A 60 7.36 22.84 6.11
C GLU A 60 7.48 22.39 4.65
N GLN A 61 8.21 23.15 3.83
CA GLN A 61 8.47 22.77 2.45
C GLN A 61 9.34 21.51 2.39
N ILE A 62 9.01 20.58 1.49
CA ILE A 62 9.77 19.36 1.31
C ILE A 62 10.10 19.10 -0.17
N ASP A 63 11.31 18.60 -0.42
CA ASP A 63 11.67 18.02 -1.71
C ASP A 63 11.34 16.51 -1.68
N VAL A 64 10.18 16.14 -2.20
CA VAL A 64 9.71 14.75 -2.21
C VAL A 64 10.66 13.81 -2.97
N THR A 65 11.49 14.32 -3.89
CA THR A 65 12.48 13.54 -4.65
C THR A 65 13.69 13.15 -3.80
N LYS A 66 13.89 13.83 -2.66
CA LYS A 66 14.92 13.54 -1.65
C LYS A 66 14.38 12.76 -0.46
N THR A 67 13.43 11.87 -0.72
CA THR A 67 12.88 10.93 0.27
C THR A 67 13.04 9.49 -0.21
N GLY A 68 12.98 8.53 0.71
CA GLY A 68 13.04 7.10 0.38
C GLY A 68 14.23 6.37 0.99
N ASP A 69 14.53 5.18 0.47
CA ASP A 69 15.46 4.23 1.11
C ASP A 69 16.92 4.72 1.17
N LYS A 70 17.28 5.75 0.39
CA LYS A 70 18.60 6.41 0.38
C LYS A 70 18.69 7.62 1.32
N PHE A 71 17.59 8.03 1.94
CA PHE A 71 17.49 9.23 2.77
C PHE A 71 17.07 8.86 4.21
N ALA A 72 17.10 9.82 5.13
CA ALA A 72 16.72 9.60 6.53
C ALA A 72 15.20 9.39 6.70
N GLN A 73 14.40 9.96 5.80
CA GLN A 73 12.94 9.91 5.86
C GLN A 73 12.35 9.37 4.55
N LYS A 74 11.17 8.78 4.66
CA LYS A 74 10.41 8.17 3.56
C LYS A 74 8.93 8.47 3.73
N ILE A 75 8.26 8.73 2.61
CA ILE A 75 6.82 8.95 2.56
C ILE A 75 6.12 7.59 2.43
N CYS A 76 5.14 7.34 3.28
CA CYS A 76 4.32 6.12 3.22
C CYS A 76 3.35 6.15 2.05
N ASN A 77 3.33 5.13 1.19
CA ASN A 77 2.41 5.09 0.04
C ASN A 77 0.92 4.78 0.40
N VAL A 78 0.58 4.73 1.68
CA VAL A 78 -0.78 4.47 2.16
C VAL A 78 -1.31 5.71 2.86
N CYS A 79 -0.69 6.08 3.98
CA CYS A 79 -1.11 7.27 4.74
C CYS A 79 -0.45 8.57 4.31
N HIS A 80 0.52 8.52 3.38
CA HIS A 80 1.24 9.69 2.85
C HIS A 80 1.83 10.59 3.94
N ARG A 81 2.33 9.98 5.02
CA ARG A 81 3.07 10.68 6.07
C ARG A 81 4.56 10.56 5.83
N LEU A 82 5.31 11.65 6.08
CA LEU A 82 6.76 11.66 6.12
C LEU A 82 7.24 11.12 7.47
N LEU A 83 7.98 10.00 7.44
CA LEU A 83 8.44 9.30 8.65
C LEU A 83 9.91 8.90 8.51
N SER A 84 10.59 8.68 9.63
CA SER A 84 11.92 8.04 9.63
C SER A 84 11.86 6.70 8.90
N VAL A 85 12.90 6.36 8.12
CA VAL A 85 13.03 5.07 7.41
C VAL A 85 12.96 3.85 8.32
N GLU A 86 13.16 4.01 9.63
CA GLU A 86 13.03 2.95 10.64
C GLU A 86 11.56 2.50 10.83
N HIS A 87 10.61 3.37 10.51
CA HIS A 87 9.18 3.03 10.51
C HIS A 87 8.76 2.18 9.30
N PHE A 88 9.71 1.75 8.47
CA PHE A 88 9.46 0.91 7.30
C PHE A 88 10.27 -0.37 7.39
N SER A 89 9.56 -1.50 7.54
CA SER A 89 10.17 -2.82 7.59
C SER A 89 11.02 -3.12 6.34
N LYS A 90 12.19 -3.73 6.54
CA LYS A 90 13.05 -4.24 5.46
C LYS A 90 12.29 -5.36 4.72
N ASN A 91 12.34 -5.37 3.39
CA ASN A 91 11.61 -6.34 2.57
C ASN A 91 12.54 -7.17 1.67
N GLN A 92 13.49 -6.52 1.01
CA GLN A 92 14.41 -7.16 0.07
C GLN A 92 15.80 -6.53 0.19
N ARG A 93 16.78 -7.15 -0.47
CA ARG A 93 18.12 -6.58 -0.65
C ARG A 93 18.46 -6.64 -2.13
N ASN A 94 18.90 -5.52 -2.71
CA ASN A 94 19.43 -5.48 -4.06
C ASN A 94 20.91 -5.08 -4.02
N LYS A 95 21.52 -4.92 -5.20
CA LYS A 95 22.91 -4.47 -5.35
C LYS A 95 23.21 -3.10 -4.73
N HIS A 96 22.19 -2.29 -4.48
CA HIS A 96 22.28 -0.94 -3.91
C HIS A 96 21.92 -0.87 -2.42
N GLY A 97 21.63 -2.01 -1.78
CA GLY A 97 21.37 -2.09 -0.35
C GLY A 97 19.98 -2.62 0.00
N VAL A 98 19.50 -2.22 1.17
CA VAL A 98 18.24 -2.71 1.74
C VAL A 98 17.07 -1.96 1.12
N ILE A 99 16.14 -2.70 0.54
CA ILE A 99 14.85 -2.19 0.09
C ILE A 99 13.84 -2.34 1.23
N ARG A 100 13.22 -1.24 1.64
CA ARG A 100 12.16 -1.25 2.65
C ARG A 100 10.79 -1.25 1.99
N ARG A 101 9.78 -1.72 2.71
CA ARG A 101 8.38 -1.64 2.28
C ARG A 101 8.01 -0.19 1.96
N PRO A 102 7.11 0.06 0.98
CA PRO A 102 6.64 1.40 0.65
C PRO A 102 5.65 1.95 1.68
N SER A 103 4.96 1.07 2.40
CA SER A 103 4.02 1.40 3.47
C SER A 103 4.68 1.28 4.85
N CYS A 104 4.39 2.21 5.76
CA CYS A 104 4.93 2.20 7.12
C CYS A 104 4.36 1.05 7.96
N ASN A 105 5.05 0.72 9.05
CA ASN A 105 4.70 -0.39 9.96
C ASN A 105 3.28 -0.25 10.51
N ARG A 106 2.83 0.97 10.84
CA ARG A 106 1.46 1.23 11.29
C ARG A 106 0.42 0.86 10.24
N CYS A 107 0.57 1.32 8.99
CA CYS A 107 -0.35 0.95 7.91
C CYS A 107 -0.31 -0.55 7.62
N ARG A 108 0.86 -1.18 7.78
CA ARG A 108 0.98 -2.63 7.64
C ARG A 108 0.22 -3.39 8.72
N THR A 109 0.09 -2.87 9.94
CA THR A 109 -0.75 -3.50 10.96
C THR A 109 -2.19 -3.68 10.47
N ASP A 110 -2.75 -2.69 9.75
CA ASP A 110 -4.10 -2.78 9.18
C ASP A 110 -4.16 -3.68 7.93
N ILE A 111 -3.18 -3.58 7.03
CA ILE A 111 -3.13 -4.36 5.78
C ILE A 111 -2.86 -5.84 6.06
N ASP A 112 -1.97 -6.12 7.00
CA ASP A 112 -1.56 -7.46 7.43
C ASP A 112 -2.41 -7.98 8.57
N LYS A 113 -3.59 -7.41 8.85
CA LYS A 113 -4.53 -7.98 9.82
C LYS A 113 -4.74 -9.45 9.48
N ARG A 114 -3.99 -10.30 10.18
CA ARG A 114 -4.13 -11.74 10.14
C ARG A 114 -5.13 -12.04 11.23
N ALA A 115 -6.34 -12.38 10.82
CA ALA A 115 -7.27 -12.99 11.73
C ALA A 115 -6.58 -14.20 12.41
N PRO A 116 -6.90 -14.49 13.69
CA PRO A 116 -6.35 -15.62 14.42
C PRO A 116 -6.49 -16.90 13.61
N LYS A 117 -5.51 -17.82 13.71
CA LYS A 117 -5.63 -19.13 13.04
C LYS A 117 -6.84 -19.88 13.59
N SER A 118 -7.89 -19.95 12.79
CA SER A 118 -9.11 -20.67 13.11
C SER A 118 -8.85 -22.19 13.18
N SER A 119 -9.76 -22.92 13.82
CA SER A 119 -9.73 -24.39 13.79
C SER A 119 -9.76 -24.92 12.35
N GLN A 120 -10.55 -24.28 11.48
CA GLN A 120 -10.60 -24.59 10.04
C GLN A 120 -9.23 -24.41 9.39
N ALA A 121 -8.51 -23.32 9.68
CA ALA A 121 -7.21 -23.07 9.10
C ALA A 121 -6.19 -24.13 9.53
N LYS A 122 -6.22 -24.54 10.81
CA LYS A 122 -5.35 -25.62 11.32
C LYS A 122 -5.65 -26.96 10.65
N GLN A 123 -6.93 -27.26 10.42
CA GLN A 123 -7.34 -28.51 9.77
C GLN A 123 -6.93 -28.52 8.30
N LYS A 124 -7.21 -27.44 7.57
CA LYS A 124 -6.89 -27.33 6.14
C LYS A 124 -5.39 -27.30 5.87
N GLU A 125 -4.58 -26.80 6.80
CA GLU A 125 -3.12 -26.86 6.69
C GLU A 125 -2.58 -28.31 6.60
N LYS A 126 -3.32 -29.30 7.12
CA LYS A 126 -2.95 -30.73 6.99
C LYS A 126 -3.10 -31.25 5.56
N GLU A 127 -3.89 -30.56 4.72
CA GLU A 127 -4.12 -30.88 3.31
C GLU A 127 -3.11 -30.18 2.40
N ARG A 128 -2.06 -29.56 2.96
CA ARG A 128 -1.03 -28.86 2.18
C ARG A 128 -0.40 -29.82 1.16
N PRO A 129 -0.34 -29.43 -0.13
CA PRO A 129 0.33 -30.23 -1.16
C PRO A 129 1.79 -30.54 -0.79
N GLU A 130 2.17 -31.81 -0.94
CA GLU A 130 3.51 -32.28 -0.60
C GLU A 130 4.56 -31.78 -1.60
N LYS A 131 5.76 -31.46 -1.09
CA LYS A 131 6.88 -31.02 -1.93
C LYS A 131 7.24 -32.10 -2.96
N GLY A 132 7.42 -31.71 -4.22
CA GLY A 132 7.75 -32.62 -5.32
C GLY A 132 6.54 -33.19 -6.06
N THR A 133 5.32 -32.98 -5.57
CA THR A 133 4.10 -33.44 -6.26
C THR A 133 3.63 -32.47 -7.35
N PRO A 134 2.88 -32.93 -8.36
CA PRO A 134 2.24 -32.06 -9.33
C PRO A 134 1.08 -31.27 -8.69
N PHE A 135 0.97 -29.99 -9.03
CA PHE A 135 -0.08 -29.10 -8.55
C PHE A 135 -0.60 -28.21 -9.69
N LYS A 136 -1.92 -28.01 -9.76
CA LYS A 136 -2.56 -27.06 -10.69
C LYS A 136 -3.20 -25.94 -9.88
N CYS A 137 -2.77 -24.70 -10.11
CA CYS A 137 -3.32 -23.56 -9.37
C CYS A 137 -4.79 -23.29 -9.79
N PRO A 138 -5.73 -23.15 -8.85
CA PRO A 138 -7.14 -22.94 -9.18
C PRO A 138 -7.43 -21.57 -9.80
N ILE A 139 -6.54 -20.59 -9.65
CA ILE A 139 -6.69 -19.24 -10.22
C ILE A 139 -6.12 -19.20 -11.64
N CYS A 140 -4.79 -19.29 -11.78
CA CYS A 140 -4.14 -19.14 -13.08
C CYS A 140 -4.09 -20.43 -13.92
N GLN A 141 -4.58 -21.56 -13.41
CA GLN A 141 -4.61 -22.87 -14.08
C GLN A 141 -3.23 -23.43 -14.51
N LYS A 142 -2.13 -22.75 -14.18
CA LYS A 142 -0.76 -23.23 -14.42
C LYS A 142 -0.46 -24.47 -13.57
N ARG A 143 0.26 -25.42 -14.18
CA ARG A 143 0.77 -26.64 -13.54
C ARG A 143 2.19 -26.39 -13.03
N SER A 144 2.54 -26.99 -11.90
CA SER A 144 3.84 -26.84 -11.24
C SER A 144 4.21 -28.05 -10.41
N ILE A 145 5.49 -28.18 -10.06
CA ILE A 145 5.99 -29.13 -9.07
C ILE A 145 6.15 -28.37 -7.74
N VAL A 146 5.43 -28.79 -6.71
CA VAL A 146 5.35 -28.08 -5.43
C VAL A 146 6.73 -27.89 -4.81
N GLY A 147 7.10 -26.65 -4.53
CA GLY A 147 8.37 -26.29 -3.90
C GLY A 147 9.60 -26.44 -4.80
N ILE A 148 9.42 -26.78 -6.09
CA ILE A 148 10.50 -26.87 -7.09
C ILE A 148 10.31 -25.81 -8.17
N THR A 149 9.19 -25.86 -8.92
CA THR A 149 8.91 -24.88 -9.99
C THR A 149 7.96 -23.77 -9.55
N ALA A 150 7.22 -23.97 -8.44
CA ALA A 150 6.43 -22.93 -7.80
C ALA A 150 6.31 -23.15 -6.30
N LYS A 151 6.31 -22.05 -5.54
CA LYS A 151 5.93 -22.05 -4.13
C LYS A 151 4.40 -22.04 -4.02
N ILE A 152 3.84 -22.97 -3.26
CA ILE A 152 2.41 -23.04 -2.96
C ILE A 152 2.18 -22.47 -1.57
N VAL A 153 1.16 -21.63 -1.43
CA VAL A 153 0.84 -20.89 -0.20
C VAL A 153 -0.62 -21.05 0.15
N ALA A 154 -0.91 -21.02 1.45
CA ALA A 154 -2.28 -21.00 1.97
C ALA A 154 -2.84 -19.58 1.86
N ASP A 155 -3.72 -19.38 0.88
CA ASP A 155 -4.49 -18.16 0.76
C ASP A 155 -5.61 -18.16 1.79
N HIS A 156 -5.82 -17.03 2.48
CA HIS A 156 -6.73 -16.95 3.61
C HIS A 156 -7.58 -15.70 3.56
N ASP A 157 -8.77 -15.81 4.13
CA ASP A 157 -9.66 -14.67 4.33
C ASP A 157 -9.14 -13.83 5.51
N HIS A 158 -8.93 -12.53 5.27
CA HIS A 158 -8.35 -11.62 6.26
C HIS A 158 -9.32 -11.23 7.39
N HIS A 159 -10.61 -11.56 7.29
CA HIS A 159 -11.61 -11.29 8.33
C HIS A 159 -11.77 -12.48 9.28
N THR A 160 -11.80 -13.70 8.73
CA THR A 160 -12.08 -14.95 9.47
C THR A 160 -10.83 -15.75 9.81
N GLY A 161 -9.75 -15.57 9.05
CA GLY A 161 -8.51 -16.34 9.20
C GLY A 161 -8.57 -17.73 8.59
N ASN A 162 -9.71 -18.08 7.97
CA ASN A 162 -9.91 -19.37 7.30
C ASN A 162 -9.10 -19.44 6.01
N ILE A 163 -8.54 -20.62 5.72
CA ILE A 163 -7.85 -20.87 4.44
C ILE A 163 -8.91 -21.05 3.35
N ARG A 164 -8.85 -20.19 2.32
CA ARG A 164 -9.70 -20.24 1.12
C ARG A 164 -9.29 -21.42 0.25
N ASP A 165 -8.01 -21.50 -0.11
CA ASP A 165 -7.42 -22.64 -0.82
C ASP A 165 -5.87 -22.57 -0.78
N PHE A 166 -5.21 -23.61 -1.30
CA PHE A 166 -3.82 -23.56 -1.69
C PHE A 166 -3.69 -23.00 -3.11
N ILE A 167 -2.86 -21.97 -3.29
CA ILE A 167 -2.61 -21.34 -4.60
C ILE A 167 -1.11 -21.10 -4.79
N CYS A 168 -0.68 -20.81 -6.02
CA CYS A 168 0.71 -20.43 -6.24
C CYS A 168 1.00 -19.03 -5.67
N ASP A 169 2.23 -18.82 -5.18
CA ASP A 169 2.69 -17.56 -4.58
C ASP A 169 2.50 -16.35 -5.49
N SER A 170 2.60 -16.56 -6.81
CA SER A 170 2.33 -15.55 -7.83
C SER A 170 0.87 -15.07 -7.80
N CYS A 171 -0.10 -15.98 -7.74
CA CYS A 171 -1.52 -15.61 -7.65
C CYS A 171 -1.84 -14.96 -6.30
N ASN A 172 -1.31 -15.50 -5.20
CA ASN A 172 -1.49 -14.92 -3.87
C ASN A 172 -0.97 -13.48 -3.80
N THR A 173 0.22 -13.24 -4.35
CA THR A 173 0.81 -11.91 -4.44
C THR A 173 -0.03 -11.01 -5.36
N GLY A 174 -0.58 -11.54 -6.46
CA GLY A 174 -1.52 -10.84 -7.33
C GLY A 174 -2.78 -10.38 -6.60
N LEU A 175 -3.45 -11.28 -5.87
CA LEU A 175 -4.64 -10.94 -5.06
C LEU A 175 -4.33 -9.85 -4.03
N GLY A 176 -3.17 -9.92 -3.38
CA GLY A 176 -2.71 -8.90 -2.43
C GLY A 176 -2.53 -7.51 -3.06
N ARG A 177 -2.18 -7.42 -4.35
CA ARG A 177 -2.06 -6.13 -5.07
C ARG A 177 -3.42 -5.48 -5.31
N PHE A 178 -4.48 -6.28 -5.50
CA PHE A 178 -5.86 -5.80 -5.60
C PHE A 178 -6.54 -5.69 -4.23
N LYS A 179 -5.75 -5.60 -3.14
CA LYS A 179 -6.21 -5.47 -1.75
C LYS A 179 -7.19 -6.58 -1.33
N ASN A 180 -7.16 -7.75 -1.98
CA ASN A 180 -8.15 -8.82 -1.84
C ASN A 180 -9.62 -8.37 -2.02
N GLY A 181 -9.85 -7.22 -2.68
CA GLY A 181 -11.17 -6.62 -2.82
C GLY A 181 -11.82 -6.96 -4.15
N LYS A 182 -13.03 -7.51 -4.11
CA LYS A 182 -13.83 -7.83 -5.30
C LYS A 182 -13.99 -6.61 -6.23
N ASN A 183 -14.26 -5.43 -5.66
CA ASN A 183 -14.49 -4.22 -6.44
C ASN A 183 -13.25 -3.81 -7.25
N VAL A 184 -12.06 -3.83 -6.65
CA VAL A 184 -10.81 -3.47 -7.35
C VAL A 184 -10.47 -4.47 -8.46
N LEU A 185 -10.82 -5.75 -8.28
CA LEU A 185 -10.68 -6.76 -9.33
C LEU A 185 -11.67 -6.53 -10.49
N ILE A 186 -12.89 -6.09 -10.18
CA ILE A 186 -13.88 -5.69 -11.19
C ILE A 186 -13.40 -4.45 -11.95
N ASP A 187 -12.88 -3.44 -11.24
CA ASP A 187 -12.31 -2.25 -11.89
C ASP A 187 -11.15 -2.61 -12.81
N ALA A 188 -10.32 -3.60 -12.42
CA ALA A 188 -9.25 -4.11 -13.28
C ALA A 188 -9.78 -4.84 -14.52
N LEU A 189 -10.90 -5.57 -14.40
CA LEU A 189 -11.58 -6.19 -15.54
C LEU A 189 -12.15 -5.11 -16.48
N HIS A 190 -12.92 -4.16 -15.95
CA HIS A 190 -13.47 -3.06 -16.74
C HIS A 190 -12.37 -2.26 -17.46
N TYR A 191 -11.25 -1.99 -16.77
CA TYR A 191 -10.10 -1.34 -17.39
C TYR A 191 -9.59 -2.11 -18.61
N LEU A 192 -9.51 -3.45 -18.52
CA LEU A 192 -9.10 -4.27 -19.67
C LEU A 192 -10.17 -4.22 -20.76
N GLU A 193 -11.45 -4.40 -20.43
CA GLU A 193 -12.56 -4.34 -21.40
C GLU A 193 -12.63 -3.00 -22.15
N GLU A 194 -12.34 -1.89 -21.47
CA GLU A 194 -12.34 -0.54 -22.06
C GLU A 194 -11.10 -0.25 -22.92
N ARG A 195 -9.95 -0.84 -22.59
CA ARG A 195 -8.65 -0.49 -23.18
C ARG A 195 -8.13 -1.52 -24.17
N ASP A 196 -8.59 -2.76 -24.09
CA ASP A 196 -8.21 -3.82 -25.01
C ASP A 196 -9.01 -3.63 -26.31
N THR A 197 -8.35 -2.95 -27.25
CA THR A 197 -8.86 -2.69 -28.61
C THR A 197 -9.03 -3.95 -29.47
N LEU A 198 -8.62 -5.11 -28.96
CA LEU A 198 -8.81 -6.41 -29.56
C LEU A 198 -9.70 -7.22 -28.63
N GLY A 199 -11.01 -7.17 -28.88
CA GLY A 199 -11.97 -8.03 -28.19
C GLY A 199 -11.58 -9.50 -28.36
N HIS A 200 -11.11 -10.10 -27.28
CA HIS A 200 -10.99 -11.55 -27.15
C HIS A 200 -12.27 -12.13 -26.57
#